data_AF-A0A3M1XYI2-F1
#
_entry.id   AF-A0A3M1XYI2-F1
#
_cell.length_a   1.000
_cell.length_b   1.000
_cell.length_c   1.000
_cell.angle_alpha   90.00
_cell.angle_beta   90.00
_cell.angle_gamma   90.00
#
_symmetry.space_group_name_H-M   'P 1'
#
loop_
_entity.id
_entity.type
_entity.pdbx_description
1 polymer ?
#
loop_
_entity_poly.entity_id
_entity_poly.type
_entity_poly.pdbx_seq_one_letter_code
_entity_poly.pdbx_strand_id
1 'polypeptide(L)'
;MMIFKLRIIALIAILLSVFGGAAAQEIETDQRAEFNPPIMIVNTSFLNIRTGPGTQYSILITVVGGTELPVLGSAGDGVWYQVSTIAGIGWLNSEYAIARGDFRNVPRVAAPELDLSDLMMDVPSSDDATRTTAYASGRQWGVSVIVGHPTRTAPTMSASSFANVEPDLTRIFTVLQAVSAEGIVWYQVNIPSIGTVWVEAPKTLMRPFACGNDITAVVMTVDVRPTTGPDGSGTLNGERVVPAGSEAYLIDAFNNFFKIELADGSTGWISQLDTRVREDVASDYCESGGNIATITNNPADGQTTTQTFVPRSPAWVIVNTGYLNIRSGPGSQYTVVATVPGGTRLDVIGFAPDGVWYLVRGTFGQGWLNSEFAVFRGNGRGLPVIRDAVGMLARPMANITNAITLYAAPNPGSGVIGVVSGPLETNVVARTTDGSWVQLNTPIGFGWVQANFVSIAGDLTLVPAVGG
;
A
#
# COMPACT_ATOMS: atom_id res chain seq x y z
N MET A 1 54.24 -65.79 -10.73
CA MET A 1 55.21 -65.34 -11.75
C MET A 1 55.13 -63.82 -11.76
N MET A 2 55.92 -63.13 -10.92
CA MET A 2 57.25 -62.58 -11.27
C MET A 2 57.17 -61.59 -12.46
N ILE A 3 57.78 -60.41 -12.53
CA ILE A 3 58.61 -59.56 -11.65
C ILE A 3 59.02 -58.38 -12.59
N PHE A 4 59.14 -57.16 -12.06
CA PHE A 4 60.14 -56.13 -12.43
C PHE A 4 60.05 -55.21 -13.69
N LYS A 5 60.24 -53.90 -13.36
CA LYS A 5 61.25 -52.90 -13.82
C LYS A 5 61.43 -52.67 -15.33
N LEU A 6 61.16 -51.46 -15.84
CA LEU A 6 62.03 -50.25 -15.85
C LEU A 6 63.29 -50.41 -16.74
N ARG A 7 63.54 -49.41 -17.62
CA ARG A 7 64.82 -48.94 -18.27
C ARG A 7 64.72 -48.87 -19.83
N ILE A 8 65.27 -47.93 -20.63
CA ILE A 8 66.08 -46.68 -20.49
C ILE A 8 66.49 -46.22 -21.94
N ILE A 9 66.74 -44.91 -22.17
CA ILE A 9 67.60 -44.25 -23.23
C ILE A 9 67.11 -44.26 -24.70
N ALA A 10 66.87 -43.18 -25.48
CA ALA A 10 67.42 -41.81 -25.72
C ALA A 10 68.38 -41.71 -26.94
N LEU A 11 68.02 -40.90 -27.97
CA LEU A 11 68.87 -40.18 -28.98
C LEU A 11 67.94 -39.45 -30.00
N ILE A 12 67.68 -38.12 -29.99
CA ILE A 12 68.41 -36.89 -30.40
C ILE A 12 68.77 -36.75 -31.91
N ALA A 13 68.08 -35.82 -32.62
CA ALA A 13 68.60 -34.86 -33.64
C ALA A 13 67.42 -34.05 -34.27
N ILE A 14 67.09 -32.82 -33.83
CA ILE A 14 67.56 -31.48 -34.27
C ILE A 14 66.86 -30.88 -35.53
N LEU A 15 66.12 -29.79 -35.27
CA LEU A 15 65.78 -28.58 -36.08
C LEU A 15 64.82 -28.65 -37.30
N LEU A 16 63.63 -28.06 -37.18
CA LEU A 16 63.30 -26.75 -37.78
C LEU A 16 61.96 -26.20 -37.22
N SER A 17 61.95 -24.91 -36.92
CA SER A 17 60.95 -24.08 -36.23
C SER A 17 59.76 -23.65 -37.11
N VAL A 18 58.51 -23.69 -36.60
CA VAL A 18 57.48 -22.63 -36.74
C VAL A 18 56.44 -22.70 -35.59
N PHE A 19 56.26 -21.55 -34.93
CA PHE A 19 55.19 -21.05 -34.05
C PHE A 19 53.89 -21.85 -33.81
N GLY A 20 53.42 -21.81 -32.55
CA GLY A 20 52.02 -22.02 -32.18
C GLY A 20 51.83 -22.30 -30.69
N GLY A 21 51.38 -21.30 -29.94
CA GLY A 21 51.38 -21.29 -28.47
C GLY A 21 50.35 -22.18 -27.80
N ALA A 22 50.62 -22.43 -26.52
CA ALA A 22 49.73 -23.12 -25.60
C ALA A 22 48.43 -22.33 -25.38
N ALA A 23 47.31 -23.05 -25.30
CA ALA A 23 46.11 -22.59 -24.62
C ALA A 23 45.71 -23.68 -23.63
N ALA A 24 46.00 -23.42 -22.36
CA ALA A 24 45.33 -24.06 -21.24
C ALA A 24 43.84 -23.72 -21.32
N GLN A 25 42.97 -24.70 -21.16
CA GLN A 25 41.53 -24.47 -21.05
C GLN A 25 41.24 -23.90 -19.66
N GLU A 26 40.91 -22.62 -19.61
CA GLU A 26 40.30 -21.98 -18.45
C GLU A 26 38.87 -22.48 -18.29
N ILE A 27 38.53 -22.91 -17.07
CA ILE A 27 37.15 -23.13 -16.66
C ILE A 27 36.58 -21.73 -16.42
N GLU A 28 35.83 -21.23 -17.40
CA GLU A 28 35.10 -19.97 -17.30
C GLU A 28 34.00 -20.15 -16.25
N THR A 29 34.23 -19.59 -15.06
CA THR A 29 33.18 -19.36 -14.08
C THR A 29 32.17 -18.40 -14.68
N ASP A 30 31.03 -18.93 -15.11
CA ASP A 30 29.85 -18.15 -15.46
C ASP A 30 29.42 -17.34 -14.21
N GLN A 31 29.92 -16.12 -14.10
CA GLN A 31 29.38 -15.12 -13.20
C GLN A 31 27.97 -14.79 -13.71
N ARG A 32 26.95 -15.35 -13.06
CA ARG A 32 25.60 -14.78 -13.11
C ARG A 32 25.71 -13.32 -12.65
N ALA A 33 25.76 -12.40 -13.60
CA ALA A 33 25.58 -10.99 -13.32
C ALA A 33 24.22 -10.84 -12.63
N GLU A 34 24.23 -10.46 -11.36
CA GLU A 34 23.04 -10.05 -10.63
C GLU A 34 22.47 -8.83 -11.35
N PHE A 35 21.36 -9.03 -12.08
CA PHE A 35 20.67 -7.96 -12.78
C PHE A 35 20.01 -7.07 -11.71
N ASN A 36 20.72 -6.04 -11.28
CA ASN A 36 20.13 -5.00 -10.46
C ASN A 36 19.34 -4.06 -11.40
N PRO A 37 17.99 -4.06 -11.37
CA PRO A 37 17.22 -3.20 -12.25
C PRO A 37 17.57 -1.73 -11.95
N PRO A 38 17.73 -0.88 -12.97
CA PRO A 38 17.96 0.53 -12.74
C PRO A 38 16.80 1.14 -11.95
N ILE A 39 17.07 2.19 -11.19
CA ILE A 39 16.07 2.87 -10.36
C ILE A 39 15.88 4.31 -10.82
N MET A 40 14.68 4.84 -10.60
CA MET A 40 14.36 6.26 -10.74
C MET A 40 14.09 6.84 -9.36
N ILE A 41 14.84 7.87 -8.98
CA ILE A 41 14.71 8.55 -7.69
C ILE A 41 13.90 9.82 -7.89
N VAL A 42 12.76 9.96 -7.20
CA VAL A 42 11.88 11.12 -7.35
C VAL A 42 12.62 12.41 -6.94
N ASN A 43 12.61 13.43 -7.80
CA ASN A 43 13.35 14.68 -7.62
C ASN A 43 12.43 15.91 -7.44
N THR A 44 11.20 15.68 -7.05
CA THR A 44 10.19 16.69 -6.69
C THR A 44 9.63 16.37 -5.31
N SER A 45 8.96 17.31 -4.65
CA SER A 45 8.36 17.04 -3.33
C SER A 45 7.35 15.88 -3.36
N PHE A 46 6.60 15.77 -4.47
CA PHE A 46 5.68 14.67 -4.74
C PHE A 46 5.65 14.38 -6.24
N LEU A 47 5.46 13.12 -6.61
CA LEU A 47 5.32 12.68 -8.00
C LEU A 47 4.15 11.71 -8.15
N ASN A 48 3.29 11.98 -9.11
CA ASN A 48 2.20 11.09 -9.49
C ASN A 48 2.72 9.99 -10.40
N ILE A 49 2.60 8.75 -9.95
CA ILE A 49 2.78 7.54 -10.76
C ILE A 49 1.43 7.22 -11.39
N ARG A 50 1.39 7.03 -12.70
CA ARG A 50 0.16 6.88 -13.48
C ARG A 50 -0.04 5.46 -13.98
N THR A 51 -1.26 5.12 -14.37
CA THR A 51 -1.58 3.80 -14.93
C THR A 51 -1.05 3.62 -16.36
N GLY A 52 -0.67 4.70 -17.05
CA GLY A 52 -0.03 4.69 -18.36
C GLY A 52 0.88 5.90 -18.60
N PRO A 53 1.67 5.90 -19.68
CA PRO A 53 2.63 6.95 -20.00
C PRO A 53 1.94 8.18 -20.60
N GLY A 54 1.60 9.16 -19.75
CA GLY A 54 0.98 10.42 -20.15
C GLY A 54 0.11 11.04 -19.07
N THR A 55 -0.14 12.35 -19.16
CA THR A 55 -0.97 13.07 -18.18
C THR A 55 -2.46 12.75 -18.28
N GLN A 56 -2.88 12.19 -19.41
CA GLN A 56 -4.22 11.70 -19.68
C GLN A 56 -4.56 10.37 -18.96
N TYR A 57 -3.55 9.65 -18.47
CA TYR A 57 -3.78 8.42 -17.71
C TYR A 57 -4.04 8.74 -16.23
N SER A 58 -4.95 7.98 -15.62
CA SER A 58 -5.26 8.11 -14.19
C SER A 58 -4.03 7.92 -13.30
N ILE A 59 -4.03 8.59 -12.14
CA ILE A 59 -2.96 8.46 -11.14
C ILE A 59 -3.15 7.13 -10.39
N LEU A 60 -2.14 6.27 -10.38
CA LEU A 60 -2.07 5.02 -9.65
C LEU A 60 -1.74 5.25 -8.17
N ILE A 61 -0.69 6.05 -7.90
CA ILE A 61 -0.22 6.41 -6.55
C ILE A 61 0.61 7.70 -6.63
N THR A 62 0.62 8.50 -5.57
CA THR A 62 1.53 9.65 -5.42
C THR A 62 2.65 9.27 -4.45
N VAL A 63 3.90 9.47 -4.86
CA VAL A 63 5.09 9.15 -4.07
C VAL A 63 5.83 10.44 -3.66
N VAL A 64 6.55 10.41 -2.55
CA VAL A 64 7.31 11.57 -2.04
C VAL A 64 8.68 11.70 -2.72
N GLY A 65 9.25 12.91 -2.66
CA GLY A 65 10.63 13.15 -3.08
C GLY A 65 11.65 12.23 -2.42
N GLY A 66 12.63 11.77 -3.19
CA GLY A 66 13.63 10.79 -2.77
C GLY A 66 13.19 9.34 -2.88
N THR A 67 11.93 9.04 -3.20
CA THR A 67 11.46 7.65 -3.38
C THR A 67 12.23 6.98 -4.52
N GLU A 68 12.83 5.83 -4.25
CA GLU A 68 13.55 5.01 -5.24
C GLU A 68 12.62 3.97 -5.85
N LEU A 69 12.48 3.99 -7.17
CA LEU A 69 11.51 3.16 -7.89
C LEU A 69 12.22 2.28 -8.92
N PRO A 70 12.20 0.94 -8.78
CA PRO A 70 12.76 0.02 -9.76
C PRO A 70 12.10 0.19 -11.12
N VAL A 71 12.90 0.33 -12.15
CA VAL A 71 12.47 0.51 -13.54
C VAL A 71 12.31 -0.85 -14.18
N LEU A 72 11.11 -1.09 -14.71
CA LEU A 72 10.74 -2.33 -15.40
C LEU A 72 10.75 -2.15 -16.92
N GLY A 73 10.55 -0.93 -17.39
CA GLY A 73 10.45 -0.63 -18.81
C GLY A 73 10.42 0.87 -19.10
N SER A 74 10.48 1.24 -20.38
CA SER A 74 10.32 2.61 -20.85
C SER A 74 9.26 2.68 -21.95
N ALA A 75 8.56 3.81 -22.05
CA ALA A 75 7.67 4.06 -23.17
C ALA A 75 8.48 4.24 -24.47
N GLY A 76 7.79 4.16 -25.62
CA GLY A 76 8.39 4.35 -26.94
C GLY A 76 9.05 5.73 -27.11
N ASP A 77 8.56 6.73 -26.39
CA ASP A 77 9.03 8.12 -26.42
C ASP A 77 10.26 8.40 -25.53
N GLY A 78 10.61 7.47 -24.62
CA GLY A 78 11.70 7.64 -23.67
C GLY A 78 11.47 8.68 -22.56
N VAL A 79 10.27 9.24 -22.46
CA VAL A 79 9.88 10.27 -21.46
C VAL A 79 9.24 9.62 -20.23
N TRP A 80 8.53 8.51 -20.43
CA TRP A 80 7.88 7.79 -19.36
C TRP A 80 8.57 6.47 -19.06
N TYR A 81 8.79 6.21 -17.77
CA TYR A 81 9.37 4.98 -17.27
C TYR A 81 8.33 4.20 -16.50
N GLN A 82 8.20 2.94 -16.89
CA GLN A 82 7.41 1.98 -16.15
C GLN A 82 8.20 1.53 -14.94
N VAL A 83 7.61 1.70 -13.78
CA VAL A 83 8.22 1.45 -12.48
C VAL A 83 7.39 0.51 -11.64
N SER A 84 8.07 -0.27 -10.81
CA SER A 84 7.43 -1.06 -9.78
C SER A 84 7.10 -0.16 -8.59
N THR A 85 5.83 -0.14 -8.18
CA THR A 85 5.40 0.54 -6.96
C THR A 85 4.65 -0.43 -6.06
N ILE A 86 4.43 -0.03 -4.81
CA ILE A 86 3.60 -0.78 -3.86
C ILE A 86 2.12 -0.87 -4.30
N ALA A 87 1.65 0.03 -5.16
CA ALA A 87 0.31 0.01 -5.74
C ALA A 87 0.20 -0.83 -7.03
N GLY A 88 1.30 -1.45 -7.45
CA GLY A 88 1.43 -2.16 -8.72
C GLY A 88 2.36 -1.45 -9.70
N ILE A 89 2.36 -1.93 -10.93
CA ILE A 89 3.18 -1.35 -12.01
C ILE A 89 2.55 -0.04 -12.46
N GLY A 90 3.34 1.03 -12.48
CA GLY A 90 2.88 2.35 -12.91
C GLY A 90 3.93 3.09 -13.74
N TRP A 91 3.60 4.30 -14.16
CA TRP A 91 4.38 5.09 -15.08
C TRP A 91 4.72 6.44 -14.46
N LEU A 92 6.01 6.75 -14.40
CA LEU A 92 6.50 8.05 -13.95
C LEU A 92 7.12 8.81 -15.12
N ASN A 93 7.05 10.15 -15.06
CA ASN A 93 7.71 11.01 -16.03
C ASN A 93 9.16 11.26 -15.59
N SER A 94 10.11 11.03 -16.49
CA SER A 94 11.55 11.15 -16.20
C SER A 94 12.00 12.57 -15.88
N GLU A 95 11.26 13.61 -16.28
CA GLU A 95 11.58 15.00 -15.95
C GLU A 95 11.54 15.27 -14.43
N TYR A 96 10.79 14.46 -13.69
CA TYR A 96 10.61 14.61 -12.24
C TYR A 96 11.38 13.58 -11.42
N ALA A 97 12.32 12.86 -12.04
CA ALA A 97 13.11 11.85 -11.36
C ALA A 97 14.54 11.74 -11.90
N ILE A 98 15.46 11.33 -11.03
CA ILE A 98 16.88 11.13 -11.34
C ILE A 98 17.10 9.64 -11.59
N ALA A 99 17.59 9.29 -12.77
CA ALA A 99 18.00 7.94 -13.13
C ALA A 99 19.27 7.52 -12.37
N ARG A 100 19.27 6.32 -11.79
CA ARG A 100 20.47 5.65 -11.27
C ARG A 100 20.55 4.20 -11.73
N GLY A 101 21.74 3.78 -12.16
CA GLY A 101 21.99 2.46 -12.72
C GLY A 101 22.08 2.46 -14.25
N ASP A 102 22.16 1.28 -14.84
CA ASP A 102 22.33 1.11 -16.28
C ASP A 102 20.97 0.88 -16.98
N PHE A 103 20.58 1.83 -17.84
CA PHE A 103 19.32 1.81 -18.57
C PHE A 103 19.41 1.17 -19.96
N ARG A 104 20.60 0.72 -20.40
CA ARG A 104 20.81 0.20 -21.77
C ARG A 104 19.95 -1.02 -22.12
N ASN A 105 19.53 -1.79 -21.12
CA ASN A 105 18.74 -3.01 -21.27
C ASN A 105 17.27 -2.87 -20.80
N VAL A 106 16.80 -1.64 -20.55
CA VAL A 106 15.40 -1.42 -20.16
C VAL A 106 14.50 -1.67 -21.37
N PRO A 107 13.58 -2.65 -21.31
CA PRO A 107 12.74 -3.00 -22.45
C PRO A 107 11.72 -1.89 -22.74
N ARG A 108 11.36 -1.73 -24.02
CA ARG A 108 10.25 -0.85 -24.39
C ARG A 108 8.94 -1.54 -24.11
N VAL A 109 8.07 -0.89 -23.36
CA VAL A 109 6.74 -1.41 -23.01
C VAL A 109 5.69 -0.53 -23.67
N ALA A 110 4.73 -1.17 -24.35
CA ALA A 110 3.62 -0.46 -24.96
C ALA A 110 2.73 0.17 -23.87
N ALA A 111 2.26 1.39 -24.12
CA ALA A 111 1.30 2.06 -23.26
C ALA A 111 0.02 1.20 -23.16
N PRO A 112 -0.58 1.03 -21.96
CA PRO A 112 -1.93 0.48 -21.86
C PRO A 112 -2.89 1.32 -22.70
N GLU A 113 -3.88 0.69 -23.33
CA GLU A 113 -4.83 1.39 -24.18
C GLU A 113 -5.62 2.41 -23.33
N LEU A 114 -5.69 3.66 -23.80
CA LEU A 114 -6.47 4.72 -23.14
C LEU A 114 -7.95 4.38 -23.27
N ASP A 115 -8.63 4.13 -22.15
CA ASP A 115 -10.09 4.04 -22.13
C ASP A 115 -10.67 5.46 -22.27
N LEU A 116 -10.91 5.88 -23.51
CA LEU A 116 -11.41 7.20 -23.88
C LEU A 116 -12.92 7.38 -23.59
N SER A 117 -13.55 6.42 -22.90
CA SER A 117 -14.98 6.44 -22.58
C SER A 117 -15.41 7.55 -21.62
N ASP A 118 -14.47 8.23 -20.95
CA ASP A 118 -14.76 9.26 -19.95
C ASP A 118 -15.01 10.67 -20.51
N LEU A 119 -14.89 10.90 -21.83
CA LEU A 119 -14.99 12.26 -22.37
C LEU A 119 -16.31 12.67 -23.03
N MET A 120 -17.15 11.83 -23.64
CA MET A 120 -18.44 12.30 -24.21
C MET A 120 -19.52 11.20 -24.40
N MET A 121 -20.76 11.69 -24.38
CA MET A 121 -22.11 11.07 -24.34
C MET A 121 -22.55 10.27 -25.59
N ASP A 122 -23.28 9.17 -25.31
CA ASP A 122 -24.31 8.38 -26.05
C ASP A 122 -24.07 7.59 -27.37
N VAL A 123 -24.00 6.24 -27.22
CA VAL A 123 -24.74 5.08 -27.85
C VAL A 123 -24.74 4.87 -29.40
N PRO A 124 -24.73 3.62 -29.94
CA PRO A 124 -23.93 2.41 -29.66
C PRO A 124 -23.34 1.76 -30.95
N SER A 125 -22.42 0.81 -30.82
CA SER A 125 -22.53 -0.43 -31.60
C SER A 125 -21.88 -1.59 -30.87
N SER A 126 -22.59 -2.71 -30.91
CA SER A 126 -22.29 -4.03 -30.38
C SER A 126 -20.89 -4.53 -30.74
N ASP A 127 -20.19 -5.10 -29.77
CA ASP A 127 -20.12 -6.56 -29.65
C ASP A 127 -19.48 -6.95 -28.30
N ASP A 128 -20.18 -7.88 -27.65
CA ASP A 128 -19.67 -8.85 -26.68
C ASP A 128 -18.67 -8.37 -25.60
N ALA A 129 -19.20 -7.91 -24.47
CA ALA A 129 -18.45 -7.90 -23.22
C ALA A 129 -19.38 -8.04 -22.01
N THR A 130 -19.46 -9.24 -21.46
CA THR A 130 -19.81 -9.45 -20.04
C THR A 130 -18.75 -8.77 -19.17
N ARG A 131 -18.94 -7.48 -18.93
CA ARG A 131 -18.11 -6.67 -18.04
C ARG A 131 -18.60 -6.88 -16.61
N THR A 132 -17.98 -7.83 -15.90
CA THR A 132 -18.09 -7.97 -14.44
C THR A 132 -17.78 -6.61 -13.81
N THR A 133 -18.68 -6.12 -12.95
CA THR A 133 -18.71 -4.78 -12.35
C THR A 133 -17.55 -4.52 -11.37
N ALA A 134 -16.32 -4.46 -11.89
CA ALA A 134 -15.24 -3.82 -11.17
C ALA A 134 -15.47 -2.30 -11.21
N TYR A 135 -15.98 -1.72 -10.11
CA TYR A 135 -15.96 -0.27 -9.90
C TYR A 135 -14.52 0.24 -10.03
N ALA A 136 -14.33 1.42 -10.63
CA ALA A 136 -13.01 1.92 -11.07
C ALA A 136 -11.95 1.98 -9.95
N SER A 137 -12.37 2.07 -8.68
CA SER A 137 -11.48 2.06 -7.52
C SER A 137 -11.07 0.67 -7.02
N GLY A 138 -11.75 -0.38 -7.45
CA GLY A 138 -11.63 -1.74 -6.90
C GLY A 138 -12.32 -1.94 -5.55
N ARG A 139 -12.95 -0.91 -4.96
CA ARG A 139 -13.83 -1.04 -3.80
C ARG A 139 -15.24 -1.41 -4.26
N GLN A 140 -15.91 -2.30 -3.54
CA GLN A 140 -17.21 -2.83 -3.94
C GLN A 140 -18.35 -1.94 -3.45
N TRP A 141 -19.37 -1.79 -4.28
CA TRP A 141 -20.56 -0.98 -3.99
C TRP A 141 -21.81 -1.80 -4.27
N GLY A 142 -22.90 -1.39 -3.63
CA GLY A 142 -24.21 -1.96 -3.89
C GLY A 142 -25.28 -0.89 -3.84
N VAL A 143 -26.54 -1.34 -3.84
CA VAL A 143 -27.71 -0.47 -3.79
C VAL A 143 -28.68 -0.87 -2.71
N SER A 144 -29.31 0.12 -2.08
CA SER A 144 -30.52 -0.05 -1.30
C SER A 144 -31.71 0.51 -2.08
N VAL A 145 -32.86 -0.15 -2.03
CA VAL A 145 -34.08 0.37 -2.66
C VAL A 145 -34.67 1.43 -1.75
N ILE A 146 -34.97 2.62 -2.30
CA ILE A 146 -35.51 3.76 -1.54
C ILE A 146 -36.95 4.11 -1.90
N VAL A 147 -37.42 3.64 -3.05
CA VAL A 147 -38.80 3.80 -3.50
C VAL A 147 -39.30 2.44 -3.97
N GLY A 148 -40.48 2.01 -3.53
CA GLY A 148 -41.04 0.73 -3.93
C GLY A 148 -41.48 0.76 -5.39
N HIS A 149 -41.20 -0.29 -6.16
CA HIS A 149 -41.58 -0.36 -7.57
C HIS A 149 -41.59 -1.80 -8.11
N PRO A 150 -42.21 -2.05 -9.27
CA PRO A 150 -42.10 -3.34 -9.95
C PRO A 150 -40.65 -3.63 -10.35
N THR A 151 -40.18 -4.83 -10.04
CA THR A 151 -38.90 -5.35 -10.56
C THR A 151 -39.05 -5.74 -12.03
N ARG A 152 -37.95 -5.81 -12.79
CA ARG A 152 -38.00 -6.12 -14.23
C ARG A 152 -37.13 -7.30 -14.63
N THR A 153 -37.55 -8.04 -15.64
CA THR A 153 -36.76 -9.14 -16.21
C THR A 153 -35.67 -8.66 -17.17
N ALA A 154 -35.77 -7.44 -17.68
CA ALA A 154 -34.82 -6.78 -18.56
C ALA A 154 -34.79 -5.26 -18.27
N PRO A 155 -33.73 -4.52 -18.65
CA PRO A 155 -33.59 -3.08 -18.36
C PRO A 155 -34.44 -2.23 -19.30
N THR A 156 -35.78 -2.37 -19.23
CA THR A 156 -36.77 -1.58 -19.97
C THR A 156 -38.05 -1.50 -19.16
N MET A 157 -38.77 -0.38 -19.28
CA MET A 157 -40.06 -0.18 -18.61
C MET A 157 -41.15 -1.15 -19.12
N SER A 158 -40.96 -1.71 -20.31
CA SER A 158 -41.89 -2.65 -20.94
C SER A 158 -41.67 -4.11 -20.52
N ALA A 159 -40.55 -4.42 -19.86
CA ALA A 159 -40.25 -5.79 -19.43
C ALA A 159 -41.26 -6.30 -18.41
N SER A 160 -41.50 -7.61 -18.44
CA SER A 160 -42.32 -8.29 -17.45
C SER A 160 -41.77 -8.09 -16.03
N SER A 161 -42.68 -8.14 -15.05
CA SER A 161 -42.35 -8.03 -13.64
C SER A 161 -42.76 -9.31 -12.92
N PHE A 162 -41.85 -9.87 -12.11
CA PHE A 162 -42.15 -11.04 -11.27
C PHE A 162 -42.75 -10.64 -9.93
N ALA A 163 -42.32 -9.51 -9.36
CA ALA A 163 -42.74 -9.02 -8.06
C ALA A 163 -42.45 -7.51 -7.92
N ASN A 164 -43.08 -6.88 -6.94
CA ASN A 164 -42.68 -5.55 -6.48
C ASN A 164 -41.54 -5.68 -5.46
N VAL A 165 -40.59 -4.76 -5.54
CA VAL A 165 -39.59 -4.56 -4.49
C VAL A 165 -40.04 -3.42 -3.60
N GLU A 166 -39.92 -3.61 -2.29
CA GLU A 166 -40.22 -2.59 -1.28
C GLU A 166 -38.97 -1.80 -0.90
N PRO A 167 -39.10 -0.56 -0.41
CA PRO A 167 -37.97 0.18 0.13
C PRO A 167 -37.33 -0.55 1.31
N ASP A 168 -36.01 -0.71 1.28
CA ASP A 168 -35.23 -1.29 2.36
C ASP A 168 -33.85 -0.61 2.43
N LEU A 169 -33.70 0.30 3.39
CA LEU A 169 -32.44 0.98 3.71
C LEU A 169 -31.57 0.19 4.70
N THR A 170 -32.06 -0.93 5.21
CA THR A 170 -31.33 -1.79 6.16
C THR A 170 -30.51 -2.87 5.47
N ARG A 171 -30.66 -3.00 4.14
CA ARG A 171 -29.92 -3.96 3.32
C ARG A 171 -29.26 -3.30 2.11
N ILE A 172 -28.05 -3.73 1.78
CA ILE A 172 -27.36 -3.37 0.55
C ILE A 172 -27.29 -4.60 -0.37
N PHE A 173 -27.89 -4.49 -1.55
CA PHE A 173 -27.85 -5.53 -2.58
C PHE A 173 -26.66 -5.33 -3.51
N THR A 174 -26.02 -6.43 -3.89
CA THR A 174 -24.90 -6.39 -4.85
C THR A 174 -25.39 -6.06 -6.25
N VAL A 175 -24.75 -5.07 -6.88
CA VAL A 175 -24.98 -4.75 -8.29
C VAL A 175 -24.15 -5.70 -9.14
N LEU A 176 -24.84 -6.63 -9.79
CA LEU A 176 -24.26 -7.61 -10.70
C LEU A 176 -23.91 -6.98 -12.05
N GLN A 177 -24.77 -6.05 -12.50
CA GLN A 177 -24.65 -5.36 -13.78
C GLN A 177 -25.33 -3.99 -13.70
N ALA A 178 -24.84 -3.02 -14.48
CA ALA A 178 -25.51 -1.74 -14.71
C ALA A 178 -25.63 -1.47 -16.21
N VAL A 179 -26.78 -0.98 -16.67
CA VAL A 179 -27.05 -0.67 -18.09
C VAL A 179 -27.85 0.62 -18.18
N SER A 180 -27.50 1.50 -19.11
CA SER A 180 -28.35 2.64 -19.48
C SER A 180 -29.28 2.22 -20.62
N ALA A 181 -30.59 2.36 -20.42
CA ALA A 181 -31.60 2.05 -21.42
C ALA A 181 -32.84 2.93 -21.22
N GLU A 182 -33.41 3.44 -22.32
CA GLU A 182 -34.59 4.32 -22.30
C GLU A 182 -34.41 5.59 -21.44
N GLY A 183 -33.18 6.10 -21.34
CA GLY A 183 -32.85 7.28 -20.52
C GLY A 183 -32.82 7.02 -19.02
N ILE A 184 -32.88 5.75 -18.59
CA ILE A 184 -32.80 5.32 -17.20
C ILE A 184 -31.58 4.41 -17.05
N VAL A 185 -30.82 4.59 -15.96
CA VAL A 185 -29.83 3.59 -15.55
C VAL A 185 -30.53 2.50 -14.77
N TRP A 186 -30.28 1.25 -15.14
CA TRP A 186 -30.81 0.06 -14.51
C TRP A 186 -29.71 -0.70 -13.81
N TYR A 187 -30.00 -1.21 -12.62
CA TYR A 187 -29.12 -2.11 -11.88
C TYR A 187 -29.71 -3.52 -11.85
N GLN A 188 -28.92 -4.51 -12.23
CA GLN A 188 -29.25 -5.90 -12.00
C GLN A 188 -28.77 -6.30 -10.61
N VAL A 189 -29.69 -6.76 -9.77
CA VAL A 189 -29.42 -7.15 -8.39
C VAL A 189 -30.02 -8.53 -8.11
N ASN A 190 -29.46 -9.25 -7.14
CA ASN A 190 -30.09 -10.46 -6.61
C ASN A 190 -30.79 -10.11 -5.29
N ILE A 191 -32.12 -10.20 -5.26
CA ILE A 191 -32.91 -9.96 -4.05
C ILE A 191 -33.31 -11.32 -3.49
N PRO A 192 -32.98 -11.70 -2.24
CA PRO A 192 -33.18 -13.05 -1.73
C PRO A 192 -34.60 -13.62 -1.88
N SER A 193 -35.64 -12.78 -1.80
CA SER A 193 -37.04 -13.20 -1.93
C SER A 193 -37.58 -13.23 -3.36
N ILE A 194 -36.89 -12.61 -4.33
CA ILE A 194 -37.38 -12.41 -5.70
C ILE A 194 -36.46 -13.08 -6.73
N GLY A 195 -35.16 -13.19 -6.44
CA GLY A 195 -34.12 -13.62 -7.35
C GLY A 195 -33.45 -12.45 -8.10
N THR A 196 -32.79 -12.77 -9.22
CA THR A 196 -32.08 -11.79 -10.03
C THR A 196 -33.03 -10.97 -10.90
N VAL A 197 -33.05 -9.65 -10.68
CA VAL A 197 -33.97 -8.72 -11.35
C VAL A 197 -33.30 -7.38 -11.62
N TRP A 198 -33.90 -6.61 -12.52
CA TRP A 198 -33.52 -5.23 -12.81
C TRP A 198 -34.35 -4.25 -11.98
N VAL A 199 -33.66 -3.27 -11.40
CA VAL A 199 -34.25 -2.14 -10.64
C VAL A 199 -33.78 -0.81 -11.22
N GLU A 200 -34.61 0.23 -11.07
CA GLU A 200 -34.35 1.56 -11.62
C GLU A 200 -33.37 2.33 -10.71
N ALA A 201 -32.23 2.78 -11.22
CA ALA A 201 -31.23 3.50 -10.43
C ALA A 201 -31.79 4.74 -9.70
N PRO A 202 -32.68 5.58 -10.29
CA PRO A 202 -33.28 6.73 -9.59
C PRO A 202 -34.11 6.36 -8.36
N LYS A 203 -34.52 5.09 -8.23
CA LYS A 203 -35.28 4.55 -7.09
C LYS A 203 -34.40 3.78 -6.11
N THR A 204 -33.09 3.89 -6.28
CA THR A 204 -32.08 3.27 -5.41
C THR A 204 -31.11 4.31 -4.85
N LEU A 205 -30.52 3.97 -3.72
CA LEU A 205 -29.38 4.68 -3.15
C LEU A 205 -28.13 3.82 -3.38
N MET A 206 -27.12 4.39 -4.03
CA MET A 206 -25.79 3.77 -4.17
C MET A 206 -25.03 3.87 -2.86
N ARG A 207 -24.46 2.75 -2.40
CA ARG A 207 -23.89 2.64 -1.05
C ARG A 207 -22.58 1.85 -1.03
N PRO A 208 -21.56 2.33 -0.31
CA PRO A 208 -20.38 1.54 0.02
C PRO A 208 -20.80 0.36 0.90
N PHE A 209 -20.31 -0.86 0.61
CA PHE A 209 -20.55 -1.99 1.50
C PHE A 209 -19.88 -1.81 2.87
N ALA A 210 -18.62 -1.37 2.88
CA ALA A 210 -17.82 -1.16 4.10
C ALA A 210 -17.78 -2.39 5.03
N CYS A 211 -17.41 -3.55 4.48
CA CYS A 211 -17.39 -4.80 5.25
C CYS A 211 -16.26 -4.86 6.29
N GLY A 212 -16.63 -4.85 7.57
CA GLY A 212 -15.76 -5.09 8.71
C GLY A 212 -15.17 -3.81 9.32
N ASN A 213 -14.53 -3.96 10.48
CA ASN A 213 -14.13 -2.84 11.36
C ASN A 213 -13.04 -1.92 10.81
N ASP A 214 -12.44 -2.24 9.65
CA ASP A 214 -11.27 -1.54 9.10
C ASP A 214 -11.60 -0.69 7.86
N ILE A 215 -12.87 -0.66 7.43
CA ILE A 215 -13.35 0.20 6.34
C ILE A 215 -14.59 0.93 6.82
N THR A 216 -14.52 2.26 6.84
CA THR A 216 -15.62 3.10 7.31
C THR A 216 -16.38 3.70 6.13
N ALA A 217 -17.71 3.66 6.17
CA ALA A 217 -18.56 4.47 5.31
C ALA A 217 -19.02 5.72 6.05
N VAL A 218 -19.18 6.81 5.32
CA VAL A 218 -19.73 8.06 5.84
C VAL A 218 -20.96 8.46 5.04
N VAL A 219 -21.91 9.12 5.71
CA VAL A 219 -23.10 9.70 5.10
C VAL A 219 -22.96 11.22 5.11
N MET A 220 -23.18 11.86 3.96
CA MET A 220 -23.21 13.33 3.87
C MET A 220 -24.47 13.85 4.59
N THR A 221 -24.31 14.76 5.54
CA THR A 221 -25.45 15.35 6.28
C THR A 221 -26.00 16.59 5.58
N VAL A 222 -25.22 17.19 4.68
CA VAL A 222 -25.57 18.34 3.85
C VAL A 222 -25.05 18.13 2.42
N ASP A 223 -25.45 18.99 1.49
CA ASP A 223 -24.82 19.02 0.17
C ASP A 223 -23.36 19.47 0.32
N VAL A 224 -22.43 18.67 -0.18
CA VAL A 224 -20.99 18.94 -0.10
C VAL A 224 -20.38 19.09 -1.49
N ARG A 225 -19.27 19.82 -1.55
CA ARG A 225 -18.47 20.00 -2.77
C ARG A 225 -17.05 19.53 -2.51
N PRO A 226 -16.73 18.25 -2.73
CA PRO A 226 -15.41 17.72 -2.40
C PRO A 226 -14.32 18.41 -3.22
N THR A 227 -13.25 18.84 -2.56
CA THR A 227 -12.13 19.55 -3.19
C THR A 227 -10.83 18.74 -3.11
N THR A 228 -9.78 19.26 -3.76
CA THR A 228 -8.42 18.86 -3.46
C THR A 228 -8.12 19.27 -2.02
N GLY A 229 -7.48 18.37 -1.28
CA GLY A 229 -7.29 18.52 0.16
C GLY A 229 -6.14 19.42 0.55
N PRO A 230 -5.99 19.70 1.85
CA PRO A 230 -4.87 20.45 2.40
C PRO A 230 -3.50 19.84 2.08
N ASP A 231 -3.47 18.55 1.78
CA ASP A 231 -2.29 17.77 1.43
C ASP A 231 -2.05 17.69 -0.09
N GLY A 232 -2.85 18.38 -0.91
CA GLY A 232 -2.79 18.34 -2.37
C GLY A 232 -3.37 17.07 -2.99
N SER A 233 -3.98 16.17 -2.22
CA SER A 233 -4.56 14.93 -2.72
C SER A 233 -6.07 15.05 -2.96
N GLY A 234 -6.63 14.17 -3.80
CA GLY A 234 -8.04 14.22 -4.22
C GLY A 234 -8.18 14.58 -5.69
N THR A 235 -9.09 13.93 -6.39
CA THR A 235 -9.33 14.13 -7.83
C THR A 235 -10.40 15.19 -8.10
N LEU A 236 -11.25 15.50 -7.12
CA LEU A 236 -12.32 16.50 -7.23
C LEU A 236 -11.81 17.89 -6.85
N ASN A 237 -12.33 18.93 -7.50
CA ASN A 237 -11.88 20.32 -7.41
C ASN A 237 -12.94 21.28 -6.80
N GLY A 238 -14.04 20.76 -6.27
CA GLY A 238 -15.17 21.53 -5.71
C GLY A 238 -16.29 21.87 -6.69
N GLU A 239 -16.14 21.57 -7.98
CA GLU A 239 -17.19 21.84 -8.98
C GLU A 239 -18.36 20.86 -8.87
N ARG A 240 -18.07 19.61 -8.49
CA ARG A 240 -19.07 18.56 -8.29
C ARG A 240 -19.81 18.74 -6.95
N VAL A 241 -21.14 18.75 -7.01
CA VAL A 241 -22.00 18.64 -5.82
C VAL A 241 -22.27 17.18 -5.53
N VAL A 242 -22.07 16.78 -4.28
CA VAL A 242 -22.51 15.50 -3.73
C VAL A 242 -23.67 15.80 -2.79
N PRO A 243 -24.91 15.37 -3.12
CA PRO A 243 -26.08 15.72 -2.33
C PRO A 243 -26.08 15.11 -0.92
N ALA A 244 -26.79 15.76 0.01
CA ALA A 244 -27.09 15.23 1.33
C ALA A 244 -27.73 13.83 1.24
N GLY A 245 -27.35 12.93 2.15
CA GLY A 245 -27.79 11.53 2.13
C GLY A 245 -26.97 10.61 1.25
N SER A 246 -26.08 11.14 0.39
CA SER A 246 -25.11 10.33 -0.35
C SER A 246 -24.15 9.63 0.62
N GLU A 247 -23.66 8.46 0.23
CA GLU A 247 -22.69 7.69 1.02
C GLU A 247 -21.38 7.52 0.27
N ALA A 248 -20.27 7.48 1.02
CA ALA A 248 -18.93 7.32 0.46
C ALA A 248 -18.03 6.51 1.39
N TYR A 249 -16.98 5.92 0.82
CA TYR A 249 -15.91 5.34 1.63
C TYR A 249 -15.10 6.46 2.28
N LEU A 250 -14.86 6.37 3.59
CA LEU A 250 -13.86 7.19 4.28
C LEU A 250 -12.48 6.57 4.04
N ILE A 251 -11.57 7.33 3.44
CA ILE A 251 -10.25 6.83 3.03
C ILE A 251 -9.09 7.54 3.74
N ASP A 252 -9.33 8.73 4.29
CA ASP A 252 -8.34 9.49 5.05
C ASP A 252 -9.06 10.49 5.96
N ALA A 253 -8.41 10.94 7.03
CA ALA A 253 -8.88 12.00 7.91
C ALA A 253 -7.70 12.88 8.32
N PHE A 254 -7.85 14.19 8.16
CA PHE A 254 -6.79 15.16 8.45
C PHE A 254 -7.37 16.52 8.80
N ASN A 255 -6.96 17.08 9.93
CA ASN A 255 -7.29 18.46 10.34
C ASN A 255 -8.80 18.79 10.23
N ASN A 256 -9.67 17.93 10.76
CA ASN A 256 -11.14 18.00 10.69
C ASN A 256 -11.74 17.87 9.27
N PHE A 257 -10.97 17.41 8.29
CA PHE A 257 -11.48 17.01 6.98
C PHE A 257 -11.44 15.49 6.84
N PHE A 258 -12.45 14.95 6.17
CA PHE A 258 -12.48 13.59 5.70
C PHE A 258 -12.20 13.56 4.20
N LYS A 259 -11.28 12.68 3.79
CA LYS A 259 -11.15 12.31 2.40
C LYS A 259 -12.09 11.15 2.12
N ILE A 260 -12.92 11.33 1.11
CA ILE A 260 -13.91 10.36 0.70
C ILE A 260 -13.60 9.81 -0.69
N GLU A 261 -14.08 8.61 -0.97
CA GLU A 261 -14.08 7.98 -2.29
C GLU A 261 -15.52 7.66 -2.72
N LEU A 262 -15.91 8.13 -3.90
CA LEU A 262 -17.21 7.93 -4.51
C LEU A 262 -17.25 6.67 -5.38
N ALA A 263 -18.44 6.27 -5.84
CA ALA A 263 -18.64 5.01 -6.58
C ALA A 263 -17.90 4.94 -7.91
N ASP A 264 -17.63 6.08 -8.52
CA ASP A 264 -16.80 6.22 -9.74
C ASP A 264 -15.30 6.24 -9.44
N GLY A 265 -14.90 6.07 -8.18
CA GLY A 265 -13.51 6.11 -7.74
C GLY A 265 -12.92 7.52 -7.62
N SER A 266 -13.69 8.57 -7.91
CA SER A 266 -13.25 9.93 -7.63
C SER A 266 -13.12 10.16 -6.13
N THR A 267 -12.12 10.95 -5.74
CA THR A 267 -11.84 11.25 -4.35
C THR A 267 -11.82 12.74 -4.10
N GLY A 268 -12.18 13.16 -2.90
CA GLY A 268 -12.12 14.56 -2.52
C GLY A 268 -12.24 14.74 -1.01
N TRP A 269 -11.86 15.91 -0.55
CA TRP A 269 -11.88 16.28 0.86
C TRP A 269 -13.12 17.10 1.17
N ILE A 270 -13.73 16.80 2.30
CA ILE A 270 -14.92 17.48 2.83
C ILE A 270 -14.77 17.67 4.33
N SER A 271 -15.49 18.64 4.91
CA SER A 271 -15.49 18.86 6.35
C SER A 271 -16.08 17.64 7.07
N GLN A 272 -15.44 17.20 8.14
CA GLN A 272 -15.96 16.13 8.99
C GLN A 272 -17.33 16.48 9.57
N LEU A 273 -17.59 17.77 9.85
CA LEU A 273 -18.87 18.24 10.39
C LEU A 273 -20.04 18.09 9.41
N ASP A 274 -19.75 17.96 8.11
CA ASP A 274 -20.73 17.76 7.05
C ASP A 274 -21.00 16.27 6.80
N THR A 275 -20.49 15.41 7.68
CA THR A 275 -20.61 13.96 7.60
C THR A 275 -21.01 13.35 8.93
N ARG A 276 -21.55 12.13 8.86
CA ARG A 276 -21.59 11.21 10.00
C ARG A 276 -21.03 9.86 9.58
N VAL A 277 -20.34 9.17 10.49
CA VAL A 277 -19.96 7.77 10.28
C VAL A 277 -21.23 6.91 10.22
N ARG A 278 -21.30 6.03 9.23
CA ARG A 278 -22.41 5.12 9.02
C ARG A 278 -22.23 3.88 9.91
N GLU A 279 -23.29 3.49 10.61
CA GLU A 279 -23.34 2.20 11.30
C GLU A 279 -23.36 1.04 10.29
N ASP A 280 -22.97 -0.15 10.73
CA ASP A 280 -22.99 -1.34 9.88
C ASP A 280 -24.40 -1.63 9.37
N VAL A 281 -24.50 -1.92 8.07
CA VAL A 281 -25.76 -2.24 7.40
C VAL A 281 -25.59 -3.61 6.78
N ALA A 282 -26.61 -4.47 6.95
CA ALA A 282 -26.56 -5.82 6.41
C ALA A 282 -26.35 -5.79 4.90
N SER A 283 -25.52 -6.70 4.39
CA SER A 283 -25.36 -6.85 2.96
C SER A 283 -24.96 -8.27 2.62
N ASP A 284 -25.54 -8.79 1.55
CA ASP A 284 -25.26 -10.15 1.09
C ASP A 284 -23.78 -10.30 0.70
N TYR A 285 -23.15 -9.20 0.27
CA TYR A 285 -21.72 -9.14 0.00
C TYR A 285 -20.87 -9.29 1.27
N CYS A 286 -21.19 -8.59 2.35
CA CYS A 286 -20.43 -8.72 3.60
C CYS A 286 -20.69 -10.08 4.29
N GLU A 287 -21.93 -10.56 4.24
CA GLU A 287 -22.33 -11.86 4.82
C GLU A 287 -21.66 -13.04 4.10
N SER A 288 -21.37 -12.91 2.81
CA SER A 288 -20.67 -13.92 2.00
C SER A 288 -19.14 -13.79 2.01
N GLY A 289 -18.57 -12.89 2.82
CA GLY A 289 -17.11 -12.67 2.91
C GLY A 289 -16.53 -11.91 1.71
N GLY A 290 -17.35 -11.15 0.99
CA GLY A 290 -16.95 -10.34 -0.16
C GLY A 290 -16.86 -11.12 -1.47
N ASN A 291 -17.63 -12.20 -1.59
CA ASN A 291 -17.69 -13.00 -2.82
C ASN A 291 -18.92 -12.58 -3.63
N ILE A 292 -18.72 -12.12 -4.87
CA ILE A 292 -19.84 -11.85 -5.79
C ILE A 292 -20.13 -13.14 -6.55
N ALA A 293 -21.31 -13.72 -6.32
CA ALA A 293 -21.79 -14.83 -7.14
C ALA A 293 -22.08 -14.32 -8.56
N THR A 294 -21.28 -14.72 -9.54
CA THR A 294 -21.60 -14.51 -10.96
C THR A 294 -22.66 -15.52 -11.35
N ILE A 295 -23.90 -15.07 -11.54
CA ILE A 295 -24.99 -15.92 -12.03
C ILE A 295 -25.05 -15.77 -13.55
N THR A 296 -24.50 -16.74 -14.29
CA THR A 296 -24.86 -16.94 -15.69
C THR A 296 -26.10 -17.82 -15.72
N ASN A 297 -27.26 -17.19 -15.86
CA ASN A 297 -28.49 -17.92 -16.16
C ASN A 297 -28.40 -18.44 -17.59
N ASN A 298 -27.98 -19.70 -17.76
CA ASN A 298 -28.25 -20.44 -18.99
C ASN A 298 -29.50 -21.29 -18.75
N PRO A 299 -30.68 -20.96 -19.32
CA PRO A 299 -31.94 -21.63 -18.97
C PRO A 299 -32.04 -23.10 -19.43
N ALA A 300 -31.00 -23.67 -20.03
CA ALA A 300 -31.12 -24.82 -20.90
C ALA A 300 -30.63 -26.17 -20.33
N ASP A 301 -29.89 -26.22 -19.23
CA ASP A 301 -29.42 -27.52 -18.75
C ASP A 301 -29.19 -27.53 -17.24
N GLY A 302 -29.88 -28.42 -16.53
CA GLY A 302 -29.91 -28.52 -15.06
C GLY A 302 -28.61 -29.02 -14.43
N GLN A 303 -27.45 -28.47 -14.82
CA GLN A 303 -26.17 -28.82 -14.23
C GLN A 303 -25.76 -27.87 -13.11
N THR A 304 -25.47 -28.47 -11.95
CA THR A 304 -24.82 -27.81 -10.82
C THR A 304 -23.34 -27.60 -11.13
N THR A 305 -22.90 -26.35 -11.26
CA THR A 305 -21.48 -25.99 -11.44
C THR A 305 -20.82 -25.62 -10.12
N THR A 306 -19.69 -26.27 -9.84
CA THR A 306 -18.83 -25.99 -8.69
C THR A 306 -18.15 -24.63 -8.87
N GLN A 307 -18.25 -23.80 -7.84
CA GLN A 307 -17.78 -22.42 -7.83
C GLN A 307 -16.27 -22.34 -7.54
N THR A 308 -15.54 -21.58 -8.34
CA THR A 308 -14.20 -21.09 -7.97
C THR A 308 -14.32 -19.69 -7.38
N PHE A 309 -14.13 -19.63 -6.06
CA PHE A 309 -14.15 -18.43 -5.25
C PHE A 309 -12.88 -17.61 -5.50
N VAL A 310 -13.01 -16.31 -5.80
CA VAL A 310 -11.90 -15.36 -5.62
C VAL A 310 -12.17 -14.62 -4.31
N PRO A 311 -11.67 -15.13 -3.17
CA PRO A 311 -11.88 -14.46 -1.89
C PRO A 311 -11.31 -13.04 -1.94
N ARG A 312 -11.98 -12.10 -1.23
CA ARG A 312 -11.36 -10.87 -0.76
C ARG A 312 -9.98 -11.24 -0.22
N SER A 313 -8.91 -10.78 -0.86
CA SER A 313 -7.57 -10.98 -0.32
C SER A 313 -7.35 -9.85 0.69
N PRO A 314 -7.58 -10.06 2.01
CA PRO A 314 -7.27 -9.04 3.00
C PRO A 314 -5.84 -8.54 2.76
N ALA A 315 -5.58 -7.26 3.00
CA ALA A 315 -4.22 -6.78 3.00
C ALA A 315 -3.51 -7.36 4.22
N TRP A 316 -2.42 -8.09 4.00
CA TRP A 316 -1.63 -8.66 5.09
C TRP A 316 -0.16 -8.65 4.68
N VAL A 317 0.72 -8.84 5.65
CA VAL A 317 2.16 -8.91 5.43
C VAL A 317 2.74 -10.16 6.07
N ILE A 318 3.86 -10.61 5.52
CA ILE A 318 4.75 -11.60 6.14
C ILE A 318 6.01 -10.88 6.61
N VAL A 319 6.40 -11.06 7.86
CA VAL A 319 7.67 -10.56 8.37
C VAL A 319 8.82 -11.26 7.63
N ASN A 320 9.66 -10.48 6.93
CA ASN A 320 10.77 -10.94 6.09
C ASN A 320 12.13 -10.61 6.71
N THR A 321 12.23 -10.77 8.02
CA THR A 321 13.46 -10.64 8.81
C THR A 321 13.40 -11.60 9.99
N GLY A 322 14.51 -11.87 10.67
CA GLY A 322 14.54 -12.81 11.80
C GLY A 322 13.57 -12.42 12.92
N TYR A 323 13.55 -11.14 13.29
CA TYR A 323 12.61 -10.55 14.23
C TYR A 323 12.29 -9.11 13.83
N LEU A 324 11.05 -8.68 14.02
CA LEU A 324 10.61 -7.32 13.72
C LEU A 324 9.91 -6.69 14.93
N ASN A 325 10.34 -5.48 15.27
CA ASN A 325 9.68 -4.68 16.29
C ASN A 325 8.43 -4.00 15.71
N ILE A 326 7.31 -4.24 16.37
CA ILE A 326 6.06 -3.52 16.18
C ILE A 326 6.05 -2.36 17.16
N ARG A 327 5.78 -1.14 16.67
CA ARG A 327 5.90 0.09 17.43
C ARG A 327 4.56 0.76 17.70
N SER A 328 4.49 1.60 18.72
CA SER A 328 3.28 2.35 19.06
C SER A 328 2.96 3.47 18.06
N GLY A 329 3.90 3.87 17.20
CA GLY A 329 3.73 4.90 16.18
C GLY A 329 4.64 4.67 14.96
N PRO A 330 4.39 5.37 13.83
CA PRO A 330 5.13 5.22 12.59
C PRO A 330 6.49 5.95 12.70
N GLY A 331 7.52 5.23 13.11
CA GLY A 331 8.87 5.77 13.25
C GLY A 331 9.73 5.02 14.27
N SER A 332 11.06 5.12 14.13
CA SER A 332 12.01 4.50 15.06
C SER A 332 12.01 5.15 16.44
N GLN A 333 11.52 6.38 16.56
CA GLN A 333 11.38 7.13 17.80
C GLN A 333 10.25 6.64 18.71
N TYR A 334 9.35 5.78 18.24
CA TYR A 334 8.22 5.28 19.02
C TYR A 334 8.56 4.00 19.78
N THR A 335 7.91 3.78 20.92
CA THR A 335 8.12 2.59 21.77
C THR A 335 7.76 1.29 21.06
N VAL A 336 8.44 0.21 21.40
CA VAL A 336 8.13 -1.14 20.91
C VAL A 336 6.98 -1.72 21.74
N VAL A 337 5.89 -2.11 21.07
CA VAL A 337 4.72 -2.74 21.68
C VAL A 337 4.78 -4.27 21.60
N ALA A 338 5.48 -4.81 20.59
CA ALA A 338 5.73 -6.23 20.44
C ALA A 338 6.98 -6.48 19.58
N THR A 339 7.59 -7.64 19.72
CA THR A 339 8.59 -8.15 18.78
C THR A 339 8.08 -9.47 18.23
N VAL A 340 7.96 -9.56 16.90
CA VAL A 340 7.40 -10.73 16.20
C VAL A 340 8.49 -11.47 15.42
N PRO A 341 8.47 -12.81 15.37
CA PRO A 341 9.46 -13.58 14.60
C PRO A 341 9.21 -13.49 13.09
N GLY A 342 10.25 -13.78 12.30
CA GLY A 342 10.15 -13.97 10.86
C GLY A 342 9.10 -14.99 10.46
N GLY A 343 8.44 -14.75 9.33
CA GLY A 343 7.33 -15.58 8.85
C GLY A 343 5.99 -15.27 9.51
N THR A 344 5.95 -14.41 10.54
CA THR A 344 4.67 -14.00 11.17
C THR A 344 3.79 -13.29 10.13
N ARG A 345 2.55 -13.75 10.01
CA ARG A 345 1.50 -13.09 9.23
C ARG A 345 0.75 -12.09 10.09
N LEU A 346 0.62 -10.85 9.61
CA LEU A 346 -0.14 -9.79 10.27
C LEU A 346 -1.07 -9.11 9.27
N ASP A 347 -2.30 -8.81 9.69
CA ASP A 347 -3.26 -8.09 8.87
C ASP A 347 -2.88 -6.60 8.84
N VAL A 348 -2.86 -6.00 7.66
CA VAL A 348 -2.61 -4.57 7.46
C VAL A 348 -3.95 -3.85 7.45
N ILE A 349 -4.06 -2.83 8.28
CA ILE A 349 -5.28 -2.06 8.52
C ILE A 349 -5.11 -0.56 8.23
N GLY A 350 -3.91 -0.13 7.83
CA GLY A 350 -3.66 1.25 7.44
C GLY A 350 -2.20 1.49 7.04
N PHE A 351 -1.96 2.66 6.47
CA PHE A 351 -0.63 3.11 6.06
C PHE A 351 -0.28 4.42 6.74
N ALA A 352 1.00 4.65 7.03
CA ALA A 352 1.48 5.98 7.33
C ALA A 352 1.49 6.82 6.05
N PRO A 353 1.48 8.16 6.14
CA PRO A 353 1.37 9.03 4.97
C PRO A 353 2.56 8.91 4.01
N ASP A 354 3.71 8.48 4.54
CA ASP A 354 4.93 8.21 3.78
C ASP A 354 4.96 6.83 3.10
N GLY A 355 4.00 5.94 3.42
CA GLY A 355 3.98 4.56 2.94
C GLY A 355 5.10 3.66 3.49
N VAL A 356 5.94 4.17 4.41
CA VAL A 356 7.07 3.45 5.01
C VAL A 356 6.62 2.59 6.18
N TRP A 357 5.58 3.02 6.90
CA TRP A 357 5.04 2.29 8.03
C TRP A 357 3.66 1.74 7.75
N TYR A 358 3.44 0.47 8.12
CA TYR A 358 2.15 -0.20 8.00
C TYR A 358 1.55 -0.37 9.40
N LEU A 359 0.32 0.08 9.56
CA LEU A 359 -0.46 -0.21 10.76
C LEU A 359 -1.00 -1.63 10.64
N VAL A 360 -0.67 -2.46 11.60
CA VAL A 360 -1.03 -3.88 11.62
C VAL A 360 -1.76 -4.27 12.89
N ARG A 361 -2.51 -5.37 12.81
CA ARG A 361 -3.20 -5.98 13.95
C ARG A 361 -2.68 -7.40 14.18
N GLY A 362 -2.48 -7.76 15.44
CA GLY A 362 -2.10 -9.09 15.89
C GLY A 362 -2.62 -9.38 17.30
N THR A 363 -2.12 -10.45 17.93
CA THR A 363 -2.48 -10.82 19.32
C THR A 363 -2.05 -9.77 20.35
N PHE A 364 -1.08 -8.92 19.99
CA PHE A 364 -0.61 -7.77 20.77
C PHE A 364 -1.50 -6.52 20.63
N GLY A 365 -2.61 -6.60 19.89
CA GLY A 365 -3.43 -5.44 19.54
C GLY A 365 -2.96 -4.80 18.23
N GLN A 366 -2.81 -3.48 18.23
CA GLN A 366 -2.39 -2.71 17.06
C GLN A 366 -0.98 -2.14 17.22
N GLY A 367 -0.27 -2.01 16.12
CA GLY A 367 0.98 -1.27 16.08
C GLY A 367 1.56 -1.16 14.68
N TRP A 368 2.68 -0.46 14.59
CA TRP A 368 3.31 -0.04 13.36
C TRP A 368 4.55 -0.87 13.07
N LEU A 369 4.63 -1.42 11.87
CA LEU A 369 5.85 -2.06 11.38
C LEU A 369 6.43 -1.30 10.19
N ASN A 370 7.75 -1.39 10.03
CA ASN A 370 8.43 -0.82 8.88
C ASN A 370 8.27 -1.79 7.68
N SER A 371 7.80 -1.25 6.57
CA SER A 371 7.48 -2.00 5.35
C SER A 371 8.70 -2.66 4.71
N GLU A 372 9.91 -2.12 4.90
CA GLU A 372 11.16 -2.69 4.37
C GLU A 372 11.40 -4.13 4.88
N PHE A 373 10.93 -4.44 6.09
CA PHE A 373 11.12 -5.75 6.72
C PHE A 373 9.91 -6.68 6.57
N ALA A 374 8.98 -6.33 5.69
CA ALA A 374 7.73 -7.06 5.52
C ALA A 374 7.36 -7.20 4.05
N VAL A 375 6.85 -8.37 3.69
CA VAL A 375 6.40 -8.67 2.34
C VAL A 375 4.88 -8.53 2.30
N PHE A 376 4.41 -7.49 1.62
CA PHE A 376 2.99 -7.20 1.47
C PHE A 376 2.30 -8.20 0.52
N ARG A 377 1.06 -8.56 0.86
CA ARG A 377 0.19 -9.48 0.14
C ARG A 377 -1.26 -8.98 0.19
N GLY A 378 -2.03 -9.32 -0.83
CA GLY A 378 -3.43 -8.89 -0.97
C GLY A 378 -3.58 -7.50 -1.55
N ASN A 379 -4.75 -6.87 -1.33
CA ASN A 379 -5.10 -5.57 -1.91
C ASN A 379 -5.21 -4.48 -0.82
N GLY A 380 -4.29 -3.51 -0.86
CA GLY A 380 -4.25 -2.38 0.08
C GLY A 380 -5.02 -1.12 -0.33
N ARG A 381 -5.60 -1.05 -1.55
CA ARG A 381 -6.26 0.18 -2.06
C ARG A 381 -7.41 0.68 -1.19
N GLY A 382 -7.98 -0.22 -0.39
CA GLY A 382 -9.08 0.05 0.54
C GLY A 382 -8.67 0.64 1.88
N LEU A 383 -7.39 0.56 2.25
CA LEU A 383 -6.94 0.88 3.60
C LEU A 383 -6.76 2.38 3.82
N PRO A 384 -7.08 2.88 5.02
CA PRO A 384 -6.90 4.28 5.35
C PRO A 384 -5.42 4.67 5.46
N VAL A 385 -5.13 5.92 5.12
CA VAL A 385 -3.87 6.58 5.49
C VAL A 385 -4.05 7.22 6.87
N ILE A 386 -3.14 6.96 7.80
CA ILE A 386 -3.21 7.43 9.19
C ILE A 386 -2.14 8.51 9.39
N ARG A 387 -2.57 9.77 9.42
CA ARG A 387 -1.68 10.95 9.58
C ARG A 387 -1.39 11.29 11.02
N ASP A 388 -2.39 11.15 11.88
CA ASP A 388 -2.32 11.52 13.30
C ASP A 388 -2.13 10.29 14.18
N ALA A 389 -1.05 9.53 13.92
CA ALA A 389 -0.77 8.33 14.69
C ALA A 389 -0.39 8.69 16.14
N VAL A 390 -1.25 8.34 17.09
CA VAL A 390 -1.01 8.56 18.53
C VAL A 390 -0.12 7.45 19.07
N GLY A 391 1.20 7.68 19.06
CA GLY A 391 2.19 6.74 19.58
C GLY A 391 2.96 7.30 20.79
N MET A 392 3.38 6.42 21.70
CA MET A 392 4.27 6.81 22.79
C MET A 392 5.71 6.92 22.28
N LEU A 393 6.35 8.08 22.49
CA LEU A 393 7.76 8.27 22.17
C LEU A 393 8.64 7.44 23.12
N ALA A 394 9.65 6.77 22.57
CA ALA A 394 10.63 6.03 23.34
C ALA A 394 11.58 7.01 24.04
N ARG A 395 11.98 6.68 25.27
CA ARG A 395 13.05 7.41 25.95
C ARG A 395 14.36 7.21 25.17
N PRO A 396 15.19 8.26 25.02
CA PRO A 396 16.45 8.13 24.31
C PRO A 396 17.37 7.14 25.01
N MET A 397 18.07 6.33 24.23
CA MET A 397 19.04 5.34 24.68
C MET A 397 20.44 5.67 24.16
N ALA A 398 21.44 5.28 24.92
CA ALA A 398 22.85 5.35 24.54
C ALA A 398 23.37 3.93 24.30
N ASN A 399 23.94 3.72 23.12
CA ASN A 399 24.67 2.54 22.72
C ASN A 399 26.16 2.76 22.94
N ILE A 400 26.72 2.00 23.88
CA ILE A 400 28.12 2.01 24.28
C ILE A 400 28.79 0.84 23.55
N THR A 401 29.71 1.14 22.64
CA THR A 401 30.48 0.14 21.88
C THR A 401 31.91 -0.01 22.38
N ASN A 402 32.48 1.04 22.96
CA ASN A 402 33.84 1.08 23.52
C ASN A 402 33.80 1.35 25.02
N ALA A 403 34.94 1.18 25.70
CA ALA A 403 35.07 1.59 27.10
C ALA A 403 34.89 3.10 27.25
N ILE A 404 33.97 3.52 28.11
CA ILE A 404 33.70 4.91 28.45
C ILE A 404 33.90 5.14 29.95
N THR A 405 34.40 6.33 30.29
CA THR A 405 34.48 6.78 31.69
C THR A 405 33.19 7.51 32.05
N LEU A 406 32.60 7.13 33.18
CA LEU A 406 31.47 7.83 33.78
C LEU A 406 31.94 8.82 34.84
N TYR A 407 31.47 10.05 34.72
CA TYR A 407 31.81 11.18 35.57
C TYR A 407 30.64 11.54 36.49
N ALA A 408 30.95 12.06 37.69
CA ALA A 408 29.96 12.49 38.67
C ALA A 408 29.21 13.77 38.24
N ALA A 409 29.82 14.59 37.39
CA ALA A 409 29.25 15.80 36.81
C ALA A 409 29.65 15.92 35.32
N PRO A 410 28.99 16.77 34.51
CA PRO A 410 29.29 16.94 33.08
C PRO A 410 30.59 17.72 32.83
N ASN A 411 31.68 17.31 33.46
CA ASN A 411 33.01 17.83 33.19
C ASN A 411 34.09 16.73 33.42
N PRO A 412 35.16 16.67 32.62
CA PRO A 412 36.16 15.61 32.70
C PRO A 412 37.06 15.68 33.96
N GLY A 413 37.06 16.80 34.66
CA GLY A 413 37.78 17.00 35.92
C GLY A 413 36.96 16.64 37.16
N SER A 414 35.71 16.19 37.00
CA SER A 414 34.87 15.75 38.11
C SER A 414 35.25 14.35 38.59
N GLY A 415 34.74 13.95 39.75
CA GLY A 415 34.97 12.62 40.29
C GLY A 415 34.54 11.53 39.30
N VAL A 416 35.37 10.50 39.15
CA VAL A 416 35.07 9.34 38.30
C VAL A 416 34.23 8.36 39.09
N ILE A 417 33.07 7.98 38.54
CA ILE A 417 32.20 6.94 39.11
C ILE A 417 32.76 5.56 38.76
N GLY A 418 33.24 5.40 37.52
CA GLY A 418 33.83 4.16 37.05
C GLY A 418 33.94 4.12 35.53
N VAL A 419 34.30 2.95 35.02
CA VAL A 419 34.38 2.68 33.58
C VAL A 419 33.32 1.64 33.22
N VAL A 420 32.60 1.90 32.14
CA VAL A 420 31.61 0.98 31.56
C VAL A 420 32.08 0.60 30.16
N SER A 421 32.04 -0.68 29.82
CA SER A 421 32.47 -1.19 28.51
C SER A 421 31.30 -1.79 27.74
N GLY A 422 31.33 -1.60 26.42
CA GLY A 422 30.35 -2.16 25.49
C GLY A 422 30.57 -3.65 25.17
N PRO A 423 29.62 -4.28 24.45
CA PRO A 423 28.36 -3.71 23.96
C PRO A 423 27.34 -3.57 25.09
N LEU A 424 26.83 -2.35 25.32
CA LEU A 424 25.80 -2.07 26.31
C LEU A 424 24.85 -0.98 25.81
N GLU A 425 23.54 -1.22 25.94
CA GLU A 425 22.49 -0.24 25.69
C GLU A 425 21.88 0.21 27.02
N THR A 426 21.73 1.52 27.21
CA THR A 426 21.24 2.10 28.47
C THR A 426 20.40 3.33 28.23
N ASN A 427 19.47 3.63 29.14
CA ASN A 427 18.69 4.85 29.06
C ASN A 427 19.57 6.10 29.26
N VAL A 428 19.32 7.11 28.44
CA VAL A 428 19.72 8.48 28.72
C VAL A 428 18.66 9.09 29.63
N VAL A 429 19.07 9.69 30.75
CA VAL A 429 18.15 10.22 31.77
C VAL A 429 18.21 11.73 31.92
N ALA A 430 19.30 12.36 31.48
CA ALA A 430 19.47 13.81 31.45
C ALA A 430 20.50 14.21 30.40
N ARG A 431 20.54 15.50 30.05
CA ARG A 431 21.55 16.09 29.19
C ARG A 431 21.98 17.46 29.71
N THR A 432 23.12 17.97 29.26
CA THR A 432 23.43 19.39 29.42
C THR A 432 22.64 20.24 28.44
N THR A 433 22.44 21.53 28.74
CA THR A 433 21.70 22.47 27.88
C THR A 433 22.29 22.58 26.47
N ASP A 434 23.62 22.46 26.35
CA ASP A 434 24.35 22.46 25.07
C ASP A 434 24.39 21.07 24.39
N GLY A 435 23.87 20.02 25.05
CA GLY A 435 23.85 18.65 24.55
C GLY A 435 25.22 17.97 24.50
N SER A 436 26.29 18.59 25.02
CA SER A 436 27.65 18.04 24.95
C SER A 436 27.85 16.84 25.89
N TRP A 437 27.05 16.73 26.95
CA TRP A 437 27.04 15.62 27.88
C TRP A 437 25.66 15.00 28.05
N VAL A 438 25.67 13.69 28.29
CA VAL A 438 24.48 12.92 28.64
C VAL A 438 24.72 12.14 29.92
N GLN A 439 23.69 12.04 30.75
CA GLN A 439 23.69 11.20 31.93
C GLN A 439 23.02 9.87 31.61
N LEU A 440 23.69 8.77 31.94
CA LEU A 440 23.25 7.41 31.66
C LEU A 440 22.85 6.68 32.95
N ASN A 441 21.83 5.82 32.88
CA ASN A 441 21.45 4.90 33.96
C ASN A 441 22.10 3.52 33.78
N THR A 442 23.36 3.38 34.20
CA THR A 442 24.15 2.17 33.95
C THR A 442 24.08 1.17 35.12
N PRO A 443 24.53 -0.09 34.94
CA PRO A 443 24.59 -1.07 36.04
C PRO A 443 25.44 -0.62 37.25
N ILE A 444 26.39 0.30 37.06
CA ILE A 444 27.23 0.86 38.14
C ILE A 444 26.67 2.18 38.69
N GLY A 445 25.47 2.58 38.28
CA GLY A 445 24.78 3.79 38.71
C GLY A 445 24.66 4.87 37.63
N PHE A 446 24.21 6.05 38.06
CA PHE A 446 24.03 7.22 37.19
C PHE A 446 25.35 7.94 36.97
N GLY A 447 25.75 8.18 35.72
CA GLY A 447 26.98 8.90 35.42
C GLY A 447 26.93 9.69 34.12
N TRP A 448 27.72 10.75 34.06
CA TRP A 448 27.85 11.63 32.90
C TRP A 448 28.94 11.13 31.96
N VAL A 449 28.65 11.17 30.66
CA VAL A 449 29.60 10.91 29.58
C VAL A 449 29.42 11.96 28.50
N GLN A 450 30.50 12.29 27.78
CA GLN A 450 30.37 13.16 26.61
C GLN A 450 29.54 12.44 25.54
N ALA A 451 28.58 13.16 24.95
CA ALA A 451 27.62 12.60 24.01
C ALA A 451 28.29 11.99 22.77
N ASN A 452 29.46 12.47 22.37
CA ASN A 452 30.25 11.96 21.25
C ASN A 452 30.93 10.59 21.51
N PHE A 453 31.01 10.13 22.76
CA PHE A 453 31.58 8.81 23.08
C PHE A 453 30.55 7.68 23.05
N VAL A 454 29.27 8.00 22.86
CA VAL A 454 28.18 7.03 22.77
C VAL A 454 27.33 7.30 21.53
N SER A 455 26.72 6.27 20.97
CA SER A 455 25.74 6.46 19.90
C SER A 455 24.37 6.64 20.54
N ILE A 456 23.71 7.78 20.30
CA ILE A 456 22.41 8.10 20.89
C ILE A 456 21.31 7.75 19.91
N ALA A 457 20.33 6.97 20.35
CA ALA A 457 19.12 6.64 19.63
C ALA A 457 17.90 7.27 20.32
N GLY A 458 17.09 8.02 19.56
CA GLY A 458 15.88 8.68 20.06
C GLY A 458 16.04 10.19 20.29
N ASP A 459 14.97 10.83 20.74
CA ASP A 459 14.91 12.28 20.89
C ASP A 459 15.39 12.73 22.29
N LEU A 460 16.52 13.43 22.33
CA LEU A 460 17.10 13.99 23.54
C LEU A 460 16.29 15.15 24.15
N THR A 461 15.34 15.74 23.43
CA THR A 461 14.44 16.75 24.01
C THR A 461 13.49 16.14 25.05
N LEU A 462 13.33 14.82 25.05
CA LEU A 462 12.50 14.09 26.01
C LEU A 462 13.16 13.87 27.37
N VAL A 463 14.44 14.24 27.53
CA VAL A 463 15.15 14.18 28.82
C VAL A 463 15.45 15.58 29.34
N PRO A 464 15.40 15.79 30.67
CA PRO A 464 15.66 17.09 31.28
C PRO A 464 17.06 17.62 30.95
N ALA A 465 17.12 18.92 30.68
CA ALA A 465 18.37 19.66 30.55
C ALA A 465 18.82 20.16 31.94
N VAL A 466 20.07 19.87 32.30
CA VAL A 466 20.69 20.33 33.55
C VAL A 466 21.64 21.47 33.22
N GLY A 467 21.56 22.56 33.99
CA GLY A 467 22.52 23.67 33.91
C GLY A 467 23.90 23.18 34.38
N GLY A 468 24.93 23.49 33.59
CA GLY A 468 26.31 23.12 33.86
C GLY A 468 26.89 23.78 35.10
#